data_AF-A0A8H7DHK8-F1
#
_entry.id   AF-A0A8H7DHK8-F1
#
_cell.length_a   1.000
_cell.length_b   1.000
_cell.length_c   1.000
_cell.angle_alpha   90.00
_cell.angle_beta   90.00
_cell.angle_gamma   90.00
#
_symmetry.space_group_name_H-M   'P 1'
#
loop_
_entity.id
_entity.type
_entity.pdbx_description
1 polymer ?
#
loop_
_entity_poly.entity_id
_entity_poly.type
_entity_poly.pdbx_seq_one_letter_code
_entity_poly.pdbx_strand_id
1 'polypeptide(L)'
;MNMPVELQMEIFDLAASSRPVTIPKFMLVSWWVNKLVEPLLYRTIVVEQPIDGYPVFTKQNLLRAIQSKPASFFRYSVRHLNLTSDFRNKRTRLSTKDAKIILSACCGVVDLVITGEFLLPDAPTLNSLPLRRLAVPLWTLFYRGPTDFFTPHPTHSRLHPAHFLAPHSPRGEGLHAGRIRRGQHGWSCDSPATNSSVVQRSKDLSCIPLYLDL
;
A
#
# COMPACT_ATOMS: atom_id res chain seq x y z
N MET A 1 -3.76 17.72 38.39
CA MET A 1 -2.51 16.95 38.57
C MET A 1 -1.55 17.41 37.49
N ASN A 2 -0.41 17.99 37.85
CA ASN A 2 0.57 18.52 36.90
C ASN A 2 1.64 17.45 36.65
N MET A 3 1.53 16.71 35.54
CA MET A 3 2.57 15.78 35.11
C MET A 3 3.61 16.53 34.26
N PRO A 4 4.92 16.32 34.45
CA PRO A 4 5.96 16.87 33.58
C PRO A 4 5.72 16.58 32.09
N VAL A 5 6.09 17.49 31.21
CA VAL A 5 5.82 17.40 29.76
C VAL A 5 6.60 16.26 29.12
N GLU A 6 7.81 15.99 29.60
CA GLU A 6 8.68 14.93 29.13
C GLU A 6 8.04 13.56 29.37
N LEU A 7 7.48 13.36 30.57
CA LEU A 7 6.76 12.13 30.92
C LEU A 7 5.47 11.99 30.11
N GLN A 8 4.75 13.09 29.86
CA GLN A 8 3.58 13.06 28.96
C GLN A 8 3.98 12.58 27.57
N MET A 9 5.04 13.15 26.99
CA MET A 9 5.54 12.77 25.67
C MET A 9 5.95 11.30 25.63
N GLU A 10 6.68 10.82 26.62
CA GLU A 10 7.13 9.43 26.71
C GLU A 10 5.93 8.47 26.79
N ILE A 11 4.93 8.76 27.62
CA ILE A 11 3.71 7.94 27.74
C ILE A 11 2.98 7.87 26.40
N PHE A 12 2.79 9.02 25.72
CA PHE A 12 2.10 9.04 24.44
C PHE A 12 2.91 8.38 23.33
N ASP A 13 4.23 8.53 23.30
CA ASP A 13 5.10 7.88 22.31
C ASP A 13 5.08 6.35 22.48
N LEU A 14 5.18 5.86 23.72
CA LEU A 14 5.06 4.43 24.03
C LEU A 14 3.68 3.88 23.66
N ALA A 15 2.61 4.58 24.02
CA ALA A 15 1.25 4.17 23.71
C ALA A 15 0.98 4.17 22.19
N ALA A 16 1.43 5.22 21.49
CA ALA A 16 1.32 5.34 20.03
C ALA A 16 2.13 4.27 19.30
N SER A 17 3.35 3.97 19.77
CA SER A 17 4.21 2.93 19.21
C SER A 17 3.65 1.53 19.42
N SER A 18 3.02 1.28 20.58
CA SER A 18 2.37 0.00 20.88
C SER A 18 1.10 -0.22 20.06
N ARG A 19 0.28 0.83 19.87
CA ARG A 19 -1.01 0.74 19.15
C ARG A 19 -1.27 1.99 18.29
N PRO A 20 -0.69 2.09 17.08
CA PRO A 20 -0.81 3.28 16.24
C PRO A 20 -2.26 3.65 15.87
N VAL A 21 -3.14 2.65 15.73
CA VAL A 21 -4.57 2.83 15.46
C VAL A 21 -5.30 3.67 16.54
N THR A 22 -4.76 3.80 17.76
CA THR A 22 -5.37 4.62 18.82
C THR A 22 -4.95 6.09 18.79
N ILE A 23 -3.94 6.46 17.99
CA ILE A 23 -3.44 7.85 17.93
C ILE A 23 -4.55 8.86 17.61
N PRO A 24 -5.46 8.64 16.65
CA PRO A 24 -6.57 9.55 16.41
C PRO A 24 -7.48 9.76 17.63
N LYS A 25 -7.59 8.77 18.52
CA LYS A 25 -8.36 8.90 19.77
C LYS A 25 -7.64 9.78 20.78
N PHE A 26 -6.30 9.68 20.88
CA PHE A 26 -5.51 10.57 21.75
C PHE A 26 -5.64 12.04 21.32
N MET A 27 -5.73 12.29 20.01
CA MET A 27 -5.93 13.64 19.46
C MET A 27 -7.24 14.31 19.89
N LEU A 28 -8.22 13.54 20.40
CA LEU A 28 -9.51 14.05 20.87
C LEU A 28 -9.50 14.40 22.37
N VAL A 29 -8.47 14.02 23.12
CA VAL A 29 -8.40 14.21 24.58
C VAL A 29 -8.28 15.69 24.93
N SER A 30 -7.34 16.39 24.30
CA SER A 30 -7.16 17.83 24.46
C SER A 30 -6.38 18.42 23.29
N TRP A 31 -6.47 19.74 23.12
CA TRP A 31 -5.68 20.47 22.12
C TRP A 31 -4.16 20.30 22.31
N TRP A 32 -3.70 20.25 23.56
CA TRP A 32 -2.29 20.05 23.86
C TRP A 32 -1.81 18.64 23.47
N VAL A 33 -2.58 17.60 23.83
CA VAL A 33 -2.27 16.22 23.43
C VAL A 33 -2.27 16.10 21.91
N ASN A 34 -3.22 16.74 21.23
CA ASN A 34 -3.27 16.78 19.77
C ASN A 34 -1.93 17.27 19.18
N LYS A 35 -1.37 18.38 19.69
CA LYS A 35 -0.09 18.92 19.22
C LYS A 35 1.09 17.97 19.46
N LEU A 36 1.09 17.24 20.57
CA LEU A 36 2.15 16.29 20.91
C LEU A 36 2.09 15.02 20.06
N VAL A 37 0.90 14.46 19.84
CA VAL A 37 0.73 13.17 19.16
C VAL A 37 0.57 13.29 17.65
N GLU A 38 0.27 14.49 17.14
CA GLU A 38 0.09 14.72 15.71
C GLU A 38 1.30 14.24 14.88
N PRO A 39 2.57 14.55 15.21
CA PRO A 39 3.72 14.00 14.48
C PRO A 39 3.77 12.47 14.49
N LEU A 40 3.35 11.83 15.59
CA LEU A 40 3.32 10.37 15.73
C LEU A 40 2.30 9.73 14.78
N LEU A 41 1.16 10.40 14.53
CA LEU A 41 0.17 9.95 13.54
C LEU A 41 0.76 9.84 12.13
N TYR A 42 1.65 10.78 11.77
CA TYR A 42 2.27 10.83 10.44
C TYR A 42 3.60 10.06 10.36
N ARG A 43 4.06 9.46 11.47
CA ARG A 43 5.33 8.71 11.49
C ARG A 43 5.35 7.56 10.48
N THR A 44 4.22 6.87 10.39
CA THR A 44 3.96 5.83 9.40
C THR A 44 2.72 6.18 8.61
N ILE A 45 2.86 6.45 7.31
CA ILE A 45 1.76 6.75 6.42
C ILE A 45 1.48 5.52 5.57
N VAL A 46 0.26 4.99 5.71
CA VAL A 46 -0.25 3.90 4.86
C VAL A 46 -1.35 4.47 3.98
N VAL A 47 -1.19 4.37 2.66
CA VAL A 47 -2.12 4.95 1.69
C VAL A 47 -2.94 3.83 1.02
N GLU A 48 -4.27 3.96 1.09
CA GLU A 48 -5.32 3.07 0.52
C GLU A 48 -5.47 1.66 1.13
N GLN A 49 -4.41 0.84 1.18
CA GLN A 49 -4.53 -0.54 1.63
C GLN A 49 -4.38 -0.65 3.15
N PRO A 50 -5.37 -1.22 3.88
CA PRO A 50 -5.26 -1.37 5.31
C PRO A 50 -4.15 -2.35 5.70
N ILE A 51 -3.40 -1.95 6.72
CA ILE A 51 -2.42 -2.79 7.42
C ILE A 51 -2.88 -2.84 8.87
N ASP A 52 -2.98 -4.06 9.40
CA ASP A 52 -3.47 -4.29 10.76
C ASP A 52 -2.67 -3.45 11.77
N GLY A 53 -3.40 -2.70 12.61
CA GLY A 53 -2.82 -1.86 13.66
C GLY A 53 -2.39 -0.46 13.23
N TYR A 54 -2.45 -0.10 11.94
CA TYR A 54 -2.07 1.22 11.45
C TYR A 54 -3.26 2.05 10.93
N PRO A 55 -3.25 3.39 11.12
CA PRO A 55 -4.23 4.27 10.52
C PRO A 55 -4.02 4.36 9.00
N VAL A 56 -5.11 4.25 8.25
CA VAL A 56 -5.09 4.29 6.78
C VAL A 56 -5.50 5.68 6.31
N PHE A 57 -4.70 6.25 5.41
CA PHE A 57 -5.00 7.49 4.73
C PHE A 57 -5.56 7.20 3.35
N THR A 58 -6.72 7.77 3.04
CA THR A 58 -7.13 7.91 1.64
C THR A 58 -6.18 8.89 0.95
N LYS A 59 -5.91 8.70 -0.33
CA LYS A 59 -5.11 9.63 -1.15
C LYS A 59 -5.57 11.08 -0.99
N GLN A 60 -6.87 11.35 -1.05
CA GLN A 60 -7.41 12.71 -0.98
C GLN A 60 -7.13 13.36 0.38
N ASN A 61 -7.29 12.63 1.47
CA ASN A 61 -6.97 13.13 2.82
C ASN A 61 -5.48 13.43 2.98
N LEU A 62 -4.60 12.58 2.44
CA LEU A 62 -3.16 12.83 2.48
C LEU A 62 -2.76 14.05 1.65
N LEU A 63 -3.25 14.17 0.41
CA LEU A 63 -2.97 15.34 -0.44
C LEU A 63 -3.50 16.64 0.19
N ARG A 64 -4.68 16.60 0.79
CA ARG A 64 -5.22 17.75 1.56
C ARG A 64 -4.33 18.09 2.75
N ALA A 65 -3.86 17.08 3.48
CA ALA A 65 -2.94 17.30 4.60
C ALA A 65 -1.64 17.96 4.13
N ILE A 66 -1.08 17.49 3.00
CA ILE A 66 0.12 18.07 2.37
C ILE A 66 -0.09 19.55 2.01
N GLN A 67 -1.27 19.91 1.49
CA GLN A 67 -1.58 21.31 1.17
C GLN A 67 -1.80 22.18 2.41
N SER A 68 -2.32 21.61 3.49
CA SER A 68 -2.65 22.35 4.72
C SER A 68 -1.48 22.57 5.69
N LYS A 69 -0.38 21.82 5.52
CA LYS A 69 0.75 21.81 6.46
C LYS A 69 2.05 22.19 5.77
N PRO A 70 3.00 22.83 6.48
CA PRO A 70 4.27 23.19 5.88
C PRO A 70 5.07 21.94 5.49
N ALA A 71 5.85 22.01 4.41
CA ALA A 71 6.66 20.87 3.94
C ALA A 71 7.66 20.37 5.00
N SER A 72 8.16 21.26 5.87
CA SER A 72 9.02 20.89 6.99
C SER A 72 8.35 19.91 7.96
N PHE A 73 7.03 20.00 8.15
CA PHE A 73 6.30 19.08 9.02
C PHE A 73 6.44 17.63 8.53
N PHE A 74 6.19 17.38 7.24
CA PHE A 74 6.29 16.03 6.67
C PHE A 74 7.72 15.53 6.63
N ARG A 75 8.69 16.42 6.31
CA ARG A 75 10.12 16.09 6.35
C ARG A 75 10.56 15.52 7.70
N TYR A 76 10.08 16.08 8.81
CA TYR A 76 10.49 15.63 10.14
C TYR A 76 9.62 14.53 10.72
N SER A 77 8.33 14.50 10.37
CA SER A 77 7.38 13.56 10.96
C SER A 77 7.37 12.21 10.23
N VAL A 78 7.41 12.20 8.90
CA VAL A 78 7.21 10.96 8.11
C VAL A 78 8.52 10.18 8.00
N ARG A 79 8.52 8.93 8.46
CA ARG A 79 9.68 8.02 8.40
C ARG A 79 9.42 6.79 7.55
N HIS A 80 8.20 6.26 7.63
CA HIS A 80 7.78 5.07 6.89
C HIS A 80 6.61 5.44 5.99
N LEU A 81 6.76 5.21 4.69
CA LEU A 81 5.74 5.52 3.70
C LEU A 81 5.39 4.26 2.92
N ASN A 82 4.12 3.87 2.99
CA ASN A 82 3.57 2.75 2.24
C ASN A 82 2.54 3.27 1.22
N LEU A 83 2.94 3.26 -0.05
CA LEU A 83 2.13 3.65 -1.19
C LEU A 83 1.59 2.39 -1.87
N THR A 84 0.30 2.14 -1.69
CA THR A 84 -0.39 1.06 -2.39
C THR A 84 -1.35 1.65 -3.42
N SER A 85 -1.48 0.99 -4.57
CA SER A 85 -2.42 1.40 -5.62
C SER A 85 -3.21 0.19 -6.10
N ASP A 86 -4.53 0.23 -5.90
CA ASP A 86 -5.44 -0.77 -6.46
C ASP A 86 -5.88 -0.34 -7.86
N PHE A 87 -5.45 -1.08 -8.88
CA PHE A 87 -5.79 -0.80 -10.28
C PHE A 87 -7.30 -0.98 -10.57
N ARG A 88 -7.98 -1.82 -9.78
CA ARG A 88 -9.41 -2.14 -10.00
C ARG A 88 -10.29 -0.99 -9.56
N ASN A 89 -9.83 -0.20 -8.59
CA ASN A 89 -10.61 0.89 -8.02
C ASN A 89 -10.06 2.26 -8.47
N LYS A 90 -10.72 2.86 -9.46
CA LYS A 90 -10.35 4.18 -10.01
C LYS A 90 -10.27 5.29 -8.94
N ARG A 91 -10.98 5.18 -7.81
CA ARG A 91 -10.98 6.20 -6.75
C ARG A 91 -9.73 6.14 -5.88
N THR A 92 -9.20 4.95 -5.67
CA THR A 92 -8.02 4.67 -4.85
C THR A 92 -6.75 4.57 -5.70
N ARG A 93 -6.87 4.59 -7.03
CA ARG A 93 -5.73 4.64 -7.94
C ARG A 93 -4.85 5.87 -7.65
N LEU A 94 -3.61 5.58 -7.26
CA LEU A 94 -2.57 6.59 -7.06
C LEU A 94 -1.95 6.92 -8.42
N SER A 95 -2.07 8.17 -8.86
CA SER A 95 -1.42 8.60 -10.10
C SER A 95 0.06 8.87 -9.88
N THR A 96 0.90 8.75 -10.92
CA THR A 96 2.33 9.09 -10.82
C THR A 96 2.56 10.54 -10.39
N LYS A 97 1.67 11.46 -10.79
CA LYS A 97 1.69 12.86 -10.36
C LYS A 97 1.45 12.98 -8.85
N ASP A 98 0.44 12.29 -8.33
CA ASP A 98 0.11 12.29 -6.90
C ASP A 98 1.26 11.67 -6.08
N ALA A 99 1.82 10.55 -6.55
CA ALA A 99 2.95 9.89 -5.89
C ALA A 99 4.18 10.82 -5.82
N LYS A 100 4.48 11.54 -6.91
CA LYS A 100 5.58 12.51 -6.94
C LYS A 100 5.37 13.67 -5.96
N ILE A 101 4.14 14.18 -5.84
CA ILE A 101 3.78 15.22 -4.86
C ILE A 101 3.96 14.69 -3.43
N ILE A 102 3.52 13.46 -3.16
CA ILE A 102 3.65 12.86 -1.82
C ILE A 102 5.12 12.66 -1.46
N LEU A 103 5.93 12.14 -2.37
CA LEU A 103 7.34 11.88 -2.13
C LEU A 103 8.17 13.16 -2.00
N SER A 104 7.86 14.19 -2.79
CA SER A 104 8.55 15.48 -2.66
C SER A 104 8.23 16.19 -1.33
N ALA A 105 7.01 16.01 -0.81
CA ALA A 105 6.64 16.51 0.53
C ALA A 105 7.30 15.69 1.66
N CYS A 106 7.43 14.38 1.47
CA CYS A 106 7.94 13.44 2.49
C CYS A 106 9.44 13.15 2.31
N CYS A 107 10.27 14.18 2.21
CA CYS A 107 11.70 14.01 1.91
C CYS A 107 12.55 13.37 3.03
N GLY A 108 11.98 13.15 4.22
CA GLY A 108 12.64 12.49 5.36
C GLY A 108 12.32 11.00 5.51
N VAL A 109 11.69 10.39 4.50
CA VAL A 109 11.34 8.96 4.48
C VAL A 109 12.60 8.10 4.46
N VAL A 110 12.63 7.11 5.34
CA VAL A 110 13.72 6.14 5.50
C VAL A 110 13.30 4.78 4.96
N ASP A 111 12.03 4.41 5.14
CA ASP A 111 11.48 3.16 4.60
C ASP A 111 10.35 3.47 3.62
N LEU A 112 10.54 3.07 2.36
CA LEU A 112 9.57 3.25 1.29
C LEU A 112 9.07 1.90 0.79
N VAL A 113 7.77 1.69 0.90
CA VAL A 113 7.07 0.54 0.33
C VAL A 113 6.15 1.05 -0.77
N ILE A 114 6.25 0.44 -1.93
CA ILE A 114 5.51 0.77 -3.13
C ILE A 114 4.91 -0.53 -3.63
N THR A 115 3.59 -0.65 -3.72
CA THR A 115 2.93 -1.87 -4.22
C THR A 115 1.79 -1.56 -5.20
N GLY A 116 1.68 -2.38 -6.25
CA GLY A 116 0.63 -2.25 -7.27
C GLY A 116 1.16 -1.68 -8.59
N GLU A 117 0.23 -1.40 -9.51
CA GLU A 117 0.52 -1.03 -10.91
C GLU A 117 0.81 0.46 -11.13
N PHE A 118 1.80 1.01 -10.42
CA PHE A 118 2.23 2.37 -10.68
C PHE A 118 3.65 2.41 -11.23
N LEU A 119 3.87 3.33 -12.15
CA LEU A 119 5.21 3.69 -12.59
C LEU A 119 5.92 4.29 -11.39
N LEU A 120 7.12 3.78 -11.08
CA LEU A 120 7.92 4.40 -10.05
C LEU A 120 8.10 5.89 -10.37
N PRO A 121 8.24 6.73 -9.33
CA PRO A 121 8.74 8.07 -9.51
C PRO A 121 10.06 8.01 -10.27
N ASP A 122 10.37 9.09 -10.98
CA ASP A 122 11.64 9.28 -11.64
C ASP A 122 12.80 9.02 -10.66
N ALA A 123 13.83 8.30 -11.11
CA ALA A 123 15.01 7.96 -10.31
C ALA A 123 15.61 9.14 -9.51
N PRO A 124 15.66 10.39 -10.04
CA PRO A 124 16.11 11.54 -9.26
C PRO A 124 15.28 11.81 -7.99
N THR A 125 13.96 11.59 -8.03
CA THR A 125 13.10 11.77 -6.86
C THR A 125 13.46 10.76 -5.78
N LEU A 126 13.71 9.50 -6.14
CA LEU A 126 14.10 8.45 -5.19
C LEU A 126 15.50 8.68 -4.62
N ASN A 127 16.45 9.09 -5.47
CA ASN A 127 17.83 9.36 -5.06
C ASN A 127 17.96 10.54 -4.07
N SER A 128 16.96 11.43 -4.05
CA SER A 128 16.92 12.56 -3.11
C SER A 128 16.50 12.16 -1.69
N LEU A 129 15.95 10.96 -1.51
CA LEU A 129 15.43 10.46 -0.23
C LEU A 129 16.53 9.69 0.53
N PRO A 130 16.61 9.83 1.87
CA PRO A 130 17.55 9.09 2.71
C PRO A 130 17.06 7.65 2.97
N LEU A 131 16.75 6.92 1.91
CA LEU A 131 16.17 5.57 2.00
C LEU A 131 17.18 4.57 2.56
N ARG A 132 16.79 3.89 3.62
CA ARG A 132 17.46 2.70 4.15
C ARG A 132 16.80 1.43 3.61
N ARG A 133 15.48 1.45 3.38
CA ARG A 133 14.73 0.31 2.87
C ARG A 133 13.82 0.74 1.72
N LEU A 134 13.87 -0.04 0.65
CA LEU A 134 13.00 0.13 -0.51
C LEU A 134 12.37 -1.23 -0.84
N ALA A 135 11.05 -1.30 -0.76
CA ALA A 135 10.28 -2.47 -1.20
C ALA A 135 9.40 -2.07 -2.37
N VAL A 136 9.75 -2.57 -3.57
CA VAL A 136 9.05 -2.29 -4.82
C VAL A 136 8.92 -3.60 -5.61
N PRO A 137 7.84 -3.83 -6.37
CA PRO A 137 7.78 -4.95 -7.30
C PRO A 137 8.90 -4.82 -8.34
N LEU A 138 9.67 -5.88 -8.57
CA LEU A 138 10.85 -5.83 -9.46
C LEU A 138 10.52 -5.26 -10.85
N TRP A 139 9.37 -5.63 -11.40
CA TRP A 139 8.93 -5.15 -12.72
C TRP A 139 8.75 -3.62 -12.76
N THR A 140 8.44 -2.95 -11.65
CA THR A 140 8.30 -1.49 -11.61
C THR A 140 9.63 -0.75 -11.81
N LEU A 141 10.76 -1.40 -11.52
CA LEU A 141 12.10 -0.85 -11.73
C LEU A 141 12.55 -0.98 -13.20
N PHE A 142 12.12 -2.04 -13.88
CA PHE A 142 12.55 -2.36 -15.23
C PHE A 142 11.54 -1.97 -16.32
N TYR A 143 10.30 -1.66 -15.96
CA TYR A 143 9.27 -1.25 -16.91
C TYR A 143 9.49 0.19 -17.37
N ARG A 144 10.40 0.39 -18.32
CA ARG A 144 10.27 1.48 -19.30
C ARG A 144 9.02 1.16 -20.13
N GLY A 145 8.10 2.10 -20.25
CA GLY A 145 6.78 1.86 -20.82
C GLY A 145 6.77 1.27 -22.26
N PRO A 146 5.57 1.11 -22.86
CA PRO A 146 5.39 0.46 -24.17
C PRO A 146 6.06 1.16 -25.37
N THR A 147 6.89 2.18 -25.16
CA THR A 147 7.59 2.87 -26.25
C THR A 147 8.82 2.12 -26.75
N ASP A 148 9.32 1.15 -25.97
CA ASP A 148 10.36 0.23 -26.41
C ASP A 148 9.81 -1.20 -26.32
N PHE A 149 8.68 -1.47 -27.01
CA PHE A 149 8.52 -2.82 -27.54
C PHE A 149 9.81 -3.08 -28.28
N PHE A 150 10.60 -4.04 -27.78
CA PHE A 150 11.66 -4.73 -28.49
C PHE A 150 11.54 -4.39 -29.97
N THR A 151 12.29 -3.39 -30.46
CA THR A 151 12.72 -3.49 -31.84
C THR A 151 13.48 -4.79 -31.78
N PRO A 152 12.93 -5.89 -32.34
CA PRO A 152 13.66 -7.14 -32.32
C PRO A 152 15.00 -6.76 -32.91
N HIS A 153 16.07 -6.91 -32.13
CA HIS A 153 17.39 -6.84 -32.73
C HIS A 153 17.29 -7.79 -33.92
N PRO A 154 17.65 -7.37 -35.14
CA PRO A 154 17.66 -8.25 -36.30
C PRO A 154 18.80 -9.27 -36.08
N THR A 155 18.64 -10.18 -35.14
CA THR A 155 19.43 -11.39 -35.05
C THR A 155 18.95 -12.25 -36.19
N HIS A 156 19.64 -12.09 -37.32
CA HIS A 156 19.94 -13.13 -38.30
C HIS A 156 18.86 -14.22 -38.40
N SER A 157 17.84 -13.95 -39.20
CA SER A 157 17.02 -14.96 -39.81
C SER A 157 17.92 -15.97 -40.54
N ARG A 158 18.09 -17.17 -39.97
CA ARG A 158 18.24 -18.46 -40.67
C ARG A 158 18.76 -19.52 -39.70
N LEU A 159 17.85 -20.18 -38.99
CA LEU A 159 17.98 -21.61 -38.79
C LEU A 159 16.60 -22.26 -38.97
N HIS A 160 16.64 -23.34 -39.75
CA HIS A 160 15.51 -24.07 -40.31
C HIS A 160 14.60 -24.68 -39.24
N PRO A 161 13.28 -24.82 -39.52
CA PRO A 161 12.39 -25.62 -38.69
C PRO A 161 12.66 -27.10 -38.97
N ALA A 162 13.28 -27.80 -38.02
CA ALA A 162 13.25 -29.26 -37.96
C ALA A 162 11.91 -29.69 -37.36
N HIS A 163 11.22 -30.54 -38.11
CA HIS A 163 9.96 -31.18 -37.79
C HIS A 163 9.95 -31.82 -36.40
N PHE A 164 9.11 -31.31 -35.50
CA PHE A 164 8.77 -31.99 -34.26
C PHE A 164 7.38 -32.62 -34.42
N LEU A 165 7.36 -33.94 -34.54
CA LEU A 165 6.16 -34.76 -34.57
C LEU A 165 5.46 -34.70 -33.20
N ALA A 166 4.19 -34.31 -33.20
CA ALA A 166 3.33 -34.42 -32.02
C ALA A 166 2.75 -35.84 -31.91
N PRO A 167 2.81 -36.49 -30.73
CA PRO A 167 2.01 -37.67 -30.46
C PRO A 167 0.58 -37.28 -30.08
N HIS A 168 -0.36 -38.03 -30.66
CA HIS A 168 -1.77 -38.06 -30.32
C HIS A 168 -2.00 -38.27 -28.82
N SER A 169 -2.92 -37.51 -28.22
CA SER A 169 -3.52 -37.84 -26.93
C SER A 169 -5.04 -37.83 -27.04
N PRO A 170 -5.73 -38.87 -26.51
CA PRO A 170 -7.14 -39.13 -26.79
C PRO A 170 -8.09 -38.29 -25.93
N ARG A 171 -9.26 -38.04 -26.54
CA ARG A 171 -10.50 -37.55 -25.91
C ARG A 171 -10.85 -38.39 -24.68
N GLY A 172 -10.96 -37.74 -23.53
CA GLY A 172 -11.65 -38.24 -22.35
C GLY A 172 -12.85 -37.35 -22.04
N GLU A 173 -14.03 -37.83 -22.38
CA GLU A 173 -15.33 -37.35 -21.90
C GLU A 173 -15.51 -37.69 -20.41
N GLY A 174 -16.22 -36.86 -19.65
CA GLY A 174 -16.50 -37.17 -18.25
C GLY A 174 -17.19 -36.07 -17.47
N LEU A 175 -18.46 -35.83 -17.80
CA LEU A 175 -19.44 -35.13 -16.97
C LEU A 175 -19.52 -35.75 -15.56
N HIS A 176 -19.55 -34.95 -14.50
CA HIS A 176 -20.47 -35.21 -13.39
C HIS A 176 -20.78 -33.95 -12.57
N ALA A 177 -22.08 -33.63 -12.57
CA ALA A 177 -22.71 -32.59 -11.78
C ALA A 177 -22.82 -32.99 -10.30
N GLY A 178 -22.46 -32.07 -9.40
CA GLY A 178 -22.66 -32.20 -7.96
C GLY A 178 -23.49 -31.03 -7.42
N ARG A 179 -24.82 -31.15 -7.49
CA ARG A 179 -25.81 -30.20 -6.97
C ARG A 179 -26.01 -30.44 -5.47
N ILE A 180 -25.47 -29.58 -4.61
CA ILE A 180 -25.75 -29.62 -3.16
C ILE A 180 -26.82 -28.57 -2.83
N ARG A 181 -28.03 -29.05 -2.53
CA ARG A 181 -29.10 -28.33 -1.83
C ARG A 181 -28.93 -28.53 -0.32
N ARG A 182 -28.82 -27.44 0.44
CA ARG A 182 -29.20 -27.28 1.87
C ARG A 182 -29.46 -25.78 2.05
N GLY A 183 -30.45 -25.28 2.75
CA GLY A 183 -31.50 -25.83 3.60
C GLY A 183 -32.09 -24.58 4.25
N GLN A 184 -33.38 -24.33 4.05
CA GLN A 184 -34.09 -23.18 4.61
C GLN A 184 -34.32 -23.42 6.10
N HIS A 185 -33.86 -22.50 6.95
CA HIS A 185 -34.43 -22.29 8.27
C HIS A 185 -34.62 -20.79 8.47
N GLY A 186 -35.89 -20.39 8.56
CA GLY A 186 -36.29 -19.03 8.83
C GLY A 186 -36.16 -18.71 10.32
N TRP A 187 -35.71 -17.48 10.59
CA TRP A 187 -35.96 -16.77 11.84
C TRP A 187 -36.29 -15.33 11.45
N SER A 188 -37.54 -14.95 11.74
CA SER A 188 -38.07 -13.59 11.64
C SER A 188 -38.07 -13.01 13.04
N CYS A 189 -37.45 -11.84 13.23
CA CYS A 189 -37.76 -10.87 14.28
C CYS A 189 -37.23 -9.49 13.83
N ASP A 190 -38.01 -8.47 14.13
CA ASP A 190 -37.93 -7.09 13.64
C ASP A 190 -36.75 -6.24 14.14
N SER A 191 -36.40 -5.24 13.31
CA SER A 191 -35.76 -3.92 13.62
C SER A 191 -34.23 -3.83 13.78
N PRO A 192 -33.60 -2.62 13.72
CA PRO A 192 -33.28 -1.90 12.49
C PRO A 192 -31.76 -1.60 12.31
N ALA A 193 -31.37 -1.41 11.03
CA ALA A 193 -30.21 -0.67 10.53
C ALA A 193 -28.83 -0.81 11.24
N THR A 194 -27.93 -1.59 10.64
CA THR A 194 -26.49 -1.26 10.58
C THR A 194 -25.81 -2.08 9.48
N ASN A 195 -25.41 -1.42 8.39
CA ASN A 195 -24.71 -2.04 7.27
C ASN A 195 -23.28 -2.43 7.69
N SER A 196 -23.05 -3.71 7.93
CA SER A 196 -21.71 -4.32 7.98
C SER A 196 -21.59 -5.31 6.83
N SER A 197 -20.77 -4.97 5.84
CA SER A 197 -20.49 -5.83 4.69
C SER A 197 -19.10 -6.46 4.77
N VAL A 198 -19.13 -7.79 4.91
CA VAL A 198 -18.35 -8.77 4.13
C VAL A 198 -16.82 -8.65 4.14
N VAL A 199 -16.20 -9.49 4.98
CA VAL A 199 -14.79 -9.90 4.88
C VAL A 199 -14.64 -10.89 3.72
N GLN A 200 -14.00 -10.46 2.62
CA GLN A 200 -13.47 -11.35 1.59
C GLN A 200 -12.01 -11.67 1.91
N ARG A 201 -11.72 -12.96 2.13
CA ARG A 201 -10.36 -13.51 2.20
C ARG A 201 -9.68 -13.35 0.83
N SER A 202 -8.72 -12.43 0.75
CA SER A 202 -7.80 -12.34 -0.39
C SER A 202 -6.74 -13.41 -0.27
N LYS A 203 -6.49 -14.13 -1.38
CA LYS A 203 -5.44 -15.12 -1.52
C LYS A 203 -4.07 -14.44 -1.54
N ASP A 204 -3.11 -15.12 -0.94
CA ASP A 204 -1.71 -14.74 -0.79
C ASP A 204 -1.06 -14.33 -2.11
N LEU A 205 -0.55 -13.09 -2.16
CA LEU A 205 0.54 -12.69 -3.03
C LEU A 205 1.72 -12.40 -2.11
N SER A 206 2.67 -13.32 -2.10
CA SER A 206 3.91 -13.22 -1.32
C SER A 206 4.74 -12.02 -1.80
N CYS A 207 4.62 -10.89 -1.12
CA CYS A 207 5.66 -9.87 -1.12
C CYS A 207 6.84 -10.44 -0.33
N ILE A 208 7.85 -10.96 -1.02
CA ILE A 208 9.11 -11.39 -0.37
C ILE A 208 9.86 -10.10 0.00
N PRO A 209 10.09 -9.80 1.29
CA PRO A 209 10.99 -8.71 1.66
C PRO A 209 12.42 -9.13 1.31
N LEU A 210 12.99 -8.51 0.27
CA LEU A 210 14.43 -8.60 0.05
C LEU A 210 15.11 -7.68 1.09
N TYR A 211 15.58 -8.27 2.17
CA TYR A 211 16.57 -7.64 3.03
C TYR A 211 17.89 -7.63 2.26
N LEU A 212 18.24 -6.49 1.67
CA LEU A 212 19.64 -6.18 1.38
C LEU A 212 20.23 -5.59 2.65
N ASP A 213 21.03 -6.39 3.36
CA ASP A 213 21.98 -5.86 4.33
C ASP A 213 23.14 -5.22 3.54
N LEU A 214 23.17 -3.89 3.54
CA LEU A 214 24.30 -3.05 3.14
C LEU A 214 24.77 -2.27 4.38
#